data_AF-A0A212C6M4-F1
#
_entry.id   AF-A0A212C6M4-F1
#
_cell.length_a   1.000
_cell.length_b   1.000
_cell.length_c   1.000
_cell.angle_alpha   90.00
_cell.angle_beta   90.00
_cell.angle_gamma   90.00
#
_symmetry.space_group_name_H-M   'P 1'
#
loop_
_entity.id
_entity.type
_entity.pdbx_description
1 polymer ?
#
loop_
_entity_poly.entity_id
_entity_poly.type
_entity_poly.pdbx_seq_one_letter_code
_entity_poly.pdbx_strand_id
1 'polypeptide(L)'
;MENVRQHTFTLAQYTYAALSSLRYPNGAPVVQIYTDSEFSSPEVQGPVISFNVLDDNGNIVGYSQVDKMASLHNIHVRTGCFCNTGACQRHLGISDEMVKKHLQAGHVCGDDVDLIDGQPTGSVRISFGYMSTLEDAQAFLRFIIATRLRPSHGQPLPLATPGEAGALPEDSEAQDTVPATRARGSPSPQEDASPHSGVWNNLPATVDAEGLCLPLLEATGTQQTTSEKAADVPDGDLRSHVVTNLYLYPIKSCAAFEVTRWPLGSQGLLYDRSWMVVNHNGVCLSQKQEPRLCLIQPFIDLQRRVMVIKAQGMEPIEVPLEENSEQVQICQSKVCADR
;
A
#
# COMPACT_ATOMS: atom_id res chain seq x y z
N MET A 1 -0.30 -20.52 11.29
CA MET A 1 0.66 -19.39 11.32
C MET A 1 1.93 -19.71 10.55
N GLU A 2 2.59 -20.85 10.81
CA GLU A 2 3.84 -21.23 10.14
C GLU A 2 3.74 -21.27 8.60
N ASN A 3 2.73 -21.94 8.04
CA ASN A 3 2.54 -21.98 6.59
C ASN A 3 2.35 -20.59 5.96
N VAL A 4 1.65 -19.68 6.64
CA VAL A 4 1.44 -18.30 6.17
C VAL A 4 2.75 -17.52 6.21
N ARG A 5 3.52 -17.69 7.29
CA ARG A 5 4.82 -17.08 7.47
C ARG A 5 5.79 -17.51 6.37
N GLN A 6 5.92 -18.82 6.14
CA GLN A 6 6.79 -19.36 5.11
C GLN A 6 6.35 -18.93 3.71
N HIS A 7 5.05 -19.00 3.41
CA HIS A 7 4.48 -18.57 2.13
C HIS A 7 4.80 -17.10 1.82
N THR A 8 4.44 -16.20 2.74
CA THR A 8 4.63 -14.76 2.54
C THR A 8 6.11 -14.39 2.47
N PHE A 9 6.96 -15.06 3.26
CA PHE A 9 8.41 -14.89 3.19
C PHE A 9 8.98 -15.37 1.86
N THR A 10 8.58 -16.52 1.35
CA THR A 10 9.05 -17.03 0.05
C THR A 10 8.71 -16.07 -1.08
N LEU A 11 7.51 -15.48 -1.09
CA LEU A 11 7.15 -14.45 -2.08
C LEU A 11 8.03 -13.19 -1.97
N ALA A 12 8.29 -12.74 -0.74
CA ALA A 12 9.15 -11.59 -0.48
C ALA A 12 10.60 -11.87 -0.89
N GLN A 13 11.15 -13.03 -0.52
CA GLN A 13 12.51 -13.44 -0.87
C GLN A 13 12.70 -13.56 -2.39
N TYR A 14 11.74 -14.19 -3.09
CA TYR A 14 11.74 -14.27 -4.55
C TYR A 14 11.76 -12.87 -5.19
N THR A 15 10.87 -12.00 -4.73
CA THR A 15 10.76 -10.63 -5.28
C THR A 15 11.98 -9.79 -4.96
N TYR A 16 12.54 -9.91 -3.75
CA TYR A 16 13.78 -9.25 -3.33
C TYR A 16 14.94 -9.65 -4.25
N ALA A 17 15.18 -10.95 -4.44
CA ALA A 17 16.26 -11.43 -5.28
C ALA A 17 16.13 -10.93 -6.72
N ALA A 18 14.92 -10.97 -7.29
CA ALA A 18 14.65 -10.46 -8.63
C ALA A 18 14.90 -8.94 -8.72
N LEU A 19 14.31 -8.15 -7.83
CA LEU A 19 14.51 -6.69 -7.79
C LEU A 19 15.98 -6.30 -7.64
N SER A 20 16.70 -6.95 -6.74
CA SER A 20 18.14 -6.73 -6.49
C SER A 20 19.02 -7.04 -7.70
N SER A 21 18.54 -7.85 -8.64
CA SER A 21 19.25 -8.20 -9.87
C SER A 21 18.98 -7.25 -11.05
N LEU A 22 17.92 -6.44 -10.99
CA LEU A 22 17.53 -5.57 -12.11
C LEU A 22 18.55 -4.46 -12.34
N ARG A 23 19.05 -4.35 -13.57
CA ARG A 23 20.01 -3.33 -14.02
C ARG A 23 19.54 -2.69 -15.33
N TYR A 24 19.83 -1.41 -15.49
CA TYR A 24 19.78 -0.71 -16.77
C TYR A 24 20.92 -1.20 -17.69
N PRO A 25 20.84 -0.96 -19.02
CA PRO A 25 21.90 -1.35 -19.96
C PRO A 25 23.29 -0.80 -19.63
N ASN A 26 23.36 0.34 -18.93
CA ASN A 26 24.60 0.95 -18.45
C ASN A 26 25.13 0.33 -17.13
N GLY A 27 24.46 -0.70 -16.61
CA GLY A 27 24.82 -1.37 -15.35
C GLY A 27 24.30 -0.68 -14.09
N ALA A 28 23.59 0.45 -14.19
CA ALA A 28 22.99 1.10 -13.02
C ALA A 28 21.84 0.27 -12.43
N PRO A 29 21.64 0.23 -11.10
CA PRO A 29 20.51 -0.45 -10.48
C PRO A 29 19.18 0.22 -10.78
N VAL A 30 18.12 -0.58 -10.95
CA VAL A 30 16.75 -0.06 -11.17
C VAL A 30 16.07 0.37 -9.87
N VAL A 31 16.49 -0.21 -8.74
CA VAL A 31 15.93 0.09 -7.42
C VAL A 31 17.03 0.20 -6.36
N GLN A 32 16.78 1.01 -5.35
CA GLN A 32 17.53 1.04 -4.10
C GLN A 32 16.66 0.43 -3.00
N ILE A 33 17.04 -0.74 -2.50
CA ILE A 33 16.29 -1.45 -1.45
C ILE A 33 16.83 -1.06 -0.07
N TYR A 34 15.92 -0.82 0.87
CA TYR A 34 16.22 -0.55 2.27
C TYR A 34 15.91 -1.79 3.10
N THR A 35 16.95 -2.45 3.58
CA THR A 35 16.85 -3.65 4.40
C THR A 35 18.04 -3.74 5.35
N ASP A 36 17.79 -4.25 6.55
CA ASP A 36 18.83 -4.61 7.53
C ASP A 36 19.22 -6.11 7.41
N SER A 37 18.55 -6.86 6.53
CA SER A 37 18.77 -8.29 6.30
C SER A 37 18.82 -8.66 4.82
N GLU A 38 19.43 -9.80 4.49
CA GLU A 38 19.49 -10.33 3.12
C GLU A 38 18.27 -11.17 2.74
N PHE A 39 17.12 -10.99 3.41
CA PHE A 39 15.94 -11.86 3.26
C PHE A 39 16.32 -13.36 3.35
N SER A 40 17.20 -13.70 4.30
CA SER A 40 17.75 -15.05 4.46
C SER A 40 16.88 -15.96 5.32
N SER A 41 16.13 -15.39 6.27
CA SER A 41 15.27 -16.15 7.18
C SER A 41 13.99 -15.39 7.56
N PRO A 42 12.84 -16.09 7.65
CA PRO A 42 11.59 -15.52 8.13
C PRO A 42 11.59 -15.17 9.63
N GLU A 43 12.64 -15.51 10.39
CA GLU A 43 12.77 -15.12 11.81
C GLU A 43 13.20 -13.66 12.01
N VAL A 44 13.93 -13.12 11.04
CA VAL A 44 14.52 -11.78 11.14
C VAL A 44 13.91 -10.79 10.14
N GLN A 45 13.23 -11.31 9.11
CA GLN A 45 12.70 -10.51 8.01
C GLN A 45 11.25 -10.88 7.71
N GLY A 46 10.37 -9.88 7.79
CA GLY A 46 8.98 -10.01 7.40
C GLY A 46 8.77 -9.89 5.88
N PRO A 47 7.53 -10.13 5.39
CA PRO A 47 7.21 -10.17 3.97
C PRO A 47 6.99 -8.77 3.35
N VAL A 48 7.77 -7.78 3.79
CA VAL A 48 7.70 -6.38 3.33
C VAL A 48 9.03 -5.98 2.72
N ILE A 49 8.99 -5.41 1.52
CA ILE A 49 10.17 -4.87 0.84
C ILE A 49 9.97 -3.37 0.70
N SER A 50 10.92 -2.59 1.23
CA SER A 50 10.95 -1.14 1.13
C SER A 50 12.05 -0.70 0.17
N PHE A 51 11.75 0.16 -0.80
CA PHE A 51 12.71 0.58 -1.82
C PHE A 51 12.31 1.92 -2.46
N ASN A 52 13.25 2.56 -3.14
CA ASN A 52 12.99 3.63 -4.10
C ASN A 52 13.36 3.13 -5.50
N VAL A 53 12.62 3.60 -6.51
CA VAL A 53 12.93 3.33 -7.93
C VAL A 53 13.92 4.37 -8.41
N LEU A 54 14.90 3.96 -9.22
CA LEU A 54 15.93 4.82 -9.79
C LEU A 54 15.71 4.97 -11.30
N ASP A 55 16.13 6.11 -11.87
CA ASP A 55 16.30 6.26 -13.32
C ASP A 55 17.67 5.68 -13.77
N ASP A 56 17.94 5.71 -15.08
CA ASP A 56 19.19 5.21 -15.66
C ASP A 56 20.42 6.05 -15.28
N ASN A 57 20.23 7.26 -14.76
CA ASN A 57 21.29 8.11 -14.22
C ASN A 57 21.50 7.89 -12.71
N GLY A 58 20.69 7.05 -12.06
CA GLY A 58 20.73 6.79 -10.62
C GLY A 58 19.97 7.80 -9.77
N ASN A 59 19.19 8.70 -10.37
CA ASN A 59 18.32 9.62 -9.63
C ASN A 59 17.07 8.90 -9.14
N ILE A 60 16.54 9.32 -8.00
CA ILE A 60 15.31 8.73 -7.46
C ILE A 60 14.09 9.22 -8.24
N VAL A 61 13.27 8.25 -8.64
CA VAL A 61 11.93 8.47 -9.16
C VAL A 61 10.99 8.62 -7.96
N GLY A 62 10.27 9.75 -7.91
CA GLY A 62 9.36 10.07 -6.82
C GLY A 62 8.30 9.00 -6.58
N TYR A 63 8.03 8.67 -5.31
CA TYR A 63 7.12 7.58 -4.97
C TYR A 63 5.66 7.86 -5.38
N SER A 64 5.24 9.13 -5.53
CA SER A 64 3.90 9.49 -6.04
C SER A 64 3.78 9.12 -7.51
N GLN A 65 4.84 9.34 -8.30
CA GLN A 65 4.89 8.87 -9.68
C GLN A 65 4.82 7.34 -9.76
N VAL A 66 5.58 6.63 -8.92
CA VAL A 66 5.55 5.16 -8.88
C VAL A 66 4.17 4.64 -8.49
N ASP A 67 3.52 5.24 -7.48
CA ASP A 67 2.15 4.91 -7.06
C ASP A 67 1.13 5.07 -8.20
N LYS A 68 1.19 6.20 -8.91
CA LYS A 68 0.33 6.49 -10.05
C LYS A 68 0.55 5.48 -11.19
N MET A 69 1.80 5.14 -11.51
CA MET A 69 2.10 4.13 -12.53
C MET A 69 1.68 2.72 -12.13
N ALA A 70 1.86 2.35 -10.85
CA ALA A 70 1.41 1.07 -10.30
C ALA A 70 -0.11 0.94 -10.37
N SER A 71 -0.84 2.02 -10.04
CA SER A 71 -2.31 2.08 -10.15
C SER A 71 -2.79 1.79 -11.58
N LEU A 72 -2.09 2.32 -12.61
CA LEU A 72 -2.40 2.03 -14.02
C LEU A 72 -2.19 0.56 -14.41
N HIS A 73 -1.42 -0.19 -13.61
CA HIS A 73 -1.16 -1.61 -13.78
C HIS A 73 -1.99 -2.48 -12.82
N ASN A 74 -3.00 -1.90 -12.16
CA ASN A 74 -3.82 -2.56 -11.12
C ASN A 74 -2.98 -3.11 -9.95
N ILE A 75 -1.90 -2.41 -9.61
CA ILE A 75 -1.02 -2.74 -8.49
C ILE A 75 -1.17 -1.66 -7.42
N HIS A 76 -1.47 -2.07 -6.20
CA HIS A 76 -1.52 -1.17 -5.06
C HIS A 76 -0.23 -1.30 -4.24
N VAL A 77 0.48 -0.19 -4.11
CA VAL A 77 1.68 -0.07 -3.28
C VAL A 77 1.43 0.88 -2.13
N ARG A 78 2.26 0.83 -1.09
CA ARG A 78 2.22 1.83 -0.01
C ARG A 78 3.40 2.78 -0.18
N THR A 79 3.14 4.07 -0.17
CA THR A 79 4.18 5.10 -0.39
C THR A 79 4.26 6.10 0.77
N GLY A 80 5.26 6.98 0.73
CA GLY A 80 5.50 8.01 1.75
C GLY A 80 6.38 7.55 2.92
N CYS A 81 6.71 8.49 3.80
CA CYS A 81 7.50 8.17 4.99
C CYS A 81 6.74 7.24 5.96
N PHE A 82 7.50 6.52 6.79
CA PHE A 82 6.97 5.68 7.85
C PHE A 82 6.45 6.55 9.00
N CYS A 83 5.46 6.06 9.76
CA CYS A 83 4.99 6.74 10.97
C CYS A 83 6.09 6.86 12.05
N ASN A 84 7.19 6.11 11.91
CA ASN A 84 8.43 6.33 12.62
C ASN A 84 9.40 7.09 11.72
N THR A 85 9.51 8.41 11.92
CA THR A 85 10.41 9.28 11.15
C THR A 85 11.88 8.88 11.29
N GLY A 86 12.27 8.27 12.42
CA GLY A 86 13.64 7.81 12.64
C GLY A 86 14.10 6.76 11.63
N ALA A 87 13.18 5.94 11.11
CA ALA A 87 13.50 4.99 10.04
C ALA A 87 13.80 5.70 8.71
N CYS A 88 13.02 6.73 8.35
CA CYS A 88 13.26 7.56 7.18
C CYS A 88 14.59 8.33 7.31
N GLN A 89 14.84 8.96 8.47
CA GLN A 89 16.09 9.67 8.72
C GLN A 89 17.31 8.77 8.53
N ARG A 90 17.28 7.55 9.08
CA ARG A 90 18.38 6.59 8.94
C ARG A 90 18.59 6.12 7.49
N HIS A 91 17.54 5.60 6.86
CA HIS A 91 17.68 4.92 5.56
C HIS A 91 17.73 5.86 4.36
N LEU A 92 17.08 7.02 4.47
CA LEU A 92 17.08 8.03 3.42
C LEU A 92 18.16 9.09 3.66
N GLY A 93 18.85 9.09 4.81
CA GLY A 93 19.86 10.09 5.13
C GLY A 93 19.28 11.48 5.43
N ILE A 94 18.05 11.56 5.92
CA ILE A 94 17.39 12.84 6.25
C ILE A 94 17.89 13.30 7.63
N SER A 95 18.47 14.50 7.69
CA SER A 95 18.94 15.12 8.93
C SER A 95 17.82 15.90 9.61
N ASP A 96 18.01 16.25 10.88
CA ASP A 96 17.06 17.07 11.64
C ASP A 96 16.83 18.45 10.97
N GLU A 97 17.87 19.03 10.34
CA GLU A 97 17.77 20.26 9.55
C GLU A 97 16.92 20.06 8.30
N MET A 98 17.10 18.92 7.61
CA MET A 98 16.28 18.58 6.46
C MET A 98 14.82 18.37 6.86
N VAL A 99 14.53 17.70 7.99
CA VAL A 99 13.16 17.58 8.51
C VAL A 99 12.52 18.94 8.75
N LYS A 100 13.25 19.88 9.38
CA LYS A 100 12.76 21.25 9.58
C LYS A 100 12.52 21.97 8.25
N LYS A 101 13.42 21.81 7.28
CA LYS A 101 13.29 22.38 5.93
C LYS A 101 12.08 21.80 5.19
N HIS A 102 11.87 20.48 5.26
CA HIS A 102 10.71 19.81 4.67
C HIS A 102 9.41 20.36 5.25
N LEU A 103 9.33 20.52 6.58
CA LEU A 103 8.18 21.12 7.25
C LEU A 103 7.94 22.57 6.79
N GLN A 104 9.00 23.39 6.68
CA GLN A 104 8.91 24.76 6.19
C GLN A 104 8.46 24.84 4.72
N ALA A 105 8.83 23.84 3.91
CA ALA A 105 8.36 23.68 2.54
C ALA A 105 6.91 23.18 2.44
N GLY A 106 6.25 22.93 3.57
CA GLY A 106 4.87 22.46 3.62
C GLY A 106 4.70 20.94 3.49
N HIS A 107 5.78 20.16 3.58
CA HIS A 107 5.69 18.70 3.52
C HIS A 107 4.94 18.15 4.73
N VAL A 108 3.93 17.33 4.46
CA VAL A 108 3.10 16.64 5.45
C VAL A 108 2.93 15.17 5.06
N CYS A 109 2.78 14.31 6.07
CA CYS A 109 2.58 12.88 5.83
C CYS A 109 1.33 12.65 4.96
N GLY A 110 1.51 12.01 3.81
CA GLY A 110 0.46 11.65 2.86
C GLY A 110 0.19 12.70 1.77
N ASP A 111 1.05 13.70 1.64
CA ASP A 111 1.06 14.58 0.46
C ASP A 111 1.73 13.90 -0.76
N ASP A 112 1.77 14.63 -1.87
CA ASP A 112 2.46 14.27 -3.11
C ASP A 112 3.88 14.87 -3.18
N VAL A 113 4.43 15.41 -2.08
CA VAL A 113 5.78 16.00 -2.04
C VAL A 113 6.78 14.89 -1.73
N ASP A 114 7.13 14.15 -2.79
CA ASP A 114 7.95 12.95 -2.70
C ASP A 114 9.47 13.17 -2.87
N LEU A 115 9.86 14.31 -3.45
CA LEU A 115 11.24 14.75 -3.66
C LEU A 115 11.42 16.21 -3.27
N ILE A 116 12.44 16.53 -2.48
CA ILE A 116 12.85 17.90 -2.16
C ILE A 116 14.34 18.02 -2.48
N ASP A 117 14.70 18.85 -3.46
CA ASP A 117 16.08 19.00 -3.96
C ASP A 117 16.74 17.65 -4.35
N GLY A 118 15.96 16.73 -4.93
CA GLY A 118 16.41 15.39 -5.32
C GLY A 118 16.46 14.38 -4.16
N GLN A 119 16.26 14.81 -2.91
CA GLN A 119 16.21 13.94 -1.74
C GLN A 119 14.79 13.36 -1.57
N PRO A 120 14.62 12.03 -1.49
CA PRO A 120 13.33 11.41 -1.19
C PRO A 120 12.84 11.77 0.21
N THR A 121 11.56 12.07 0.32
CA THR A 121 10.87 12.24 1.62
C THR A 121 10.32 10.91 2.16
N GLY A 122 10.37 9.84 1.37
CA GLY A 122 9.80 8.54 1.69
C GLY A 122 10.16 7.46 0.67
N SER A 123 9.60 6.27 0.85
CA SER A 123 9.88 5.11 0.00
C SER A 123 8.60 4.42 -0.48
N VAL A 124 8.74 3.55 -1.48
CA VAL A 124 7.72 2.61 -1.91
C VAL A 124 7.85 1.33 -1.09
N ARG A 125 6.72 0.73 -0.74
CA ARG A 125 6.64 -0.51 0.02
C ARG A 125 5.65 -1.47 -0.63
N ILE A 126 6.09 -2.70 -0.78
CA ILE A 126 5.24 -3.84 -1.13
C ILE A 126 5.19 -4.82 0.03
N SER A 127 4.04 -5.43 0.24
CA SER A 127 3.80 -6.36 1.34
C SER A 127 3.00 -7.55 0.83
N PHE A 128 3.51 -8.77 1.05
CA PHE A 128 2.81 -9.99 0.68
C PHE A 128 1.97 -10.50 1.86
N GLY A 129 0.68 -10.67 1.61
CA GLY A 129 -0.26 -11.23 2.58
C GLY A 129 -0.54 -12.70 2.30
N TYR A 130 -1.32 -13.35 3.17
CA TYR A 130 -1.66 -14.77 3.00
C TYR A 130 -2.39 -15.10 1.69
N MET A 131 -3.07 -14.10 1.09
CA MET A 131 -3.77 -14.22 -0.19
C MET A 131 -2.90 -13.91 -1.39
N SER A 132 -1.71 -13.33 -1.18
CA SER A 132 -0.80 -13.02 -2.27
C SER A 132 -0.27 -14.30 -2.89
N THR A 133 -0.02 -14.25 -4.20
CA THR A 133 0.42 -15.39 -5.00
C THR A 133 1.77 -15.10 -5.66
N LEU A 134 2.38 -16.13 -6.26
CA LEU A 134 3.58 -15.94 -7.07
C LEU A 134 3.27 -15.07 -8.30
N GLU A 135 2.07 -15.20 -8.86
CA GLU A 135 1.57 -14.43 -9.98
C GLU A 135 1.50 -12.93 -9.64
N ASP A 136 1.10 -12.57 -8.41
CA ASP A 136 1.11 -11.17 -7.93
C ASP A 136 2.53 -10.62 -7.85
N ALA A 137 3.48 -11.40 -7.30
CA ALA A 137 4.89 -11.03 -7.24
C ALA A 137 5.47 -10.82 -8.65
N GLN A 138 5.17 -11.73 -9.59
CA GLN A 138 5.59 -11.61 -10.97
C GLN A 138 4.90 -10.44 -11.70
N ALA A 139 3.63 -10.15 -11.43
CA ALA A 139 2.92 -9.01 -11.99
C ALA A 139 3.59 -7.70 -11.57
N PHE A 140 3.98 -7.59 -10.29
CA PHE A 140 4.75 -6.47 -9.79
C PHE A 140 6.12 -6.33 -10.48
N LEU A 141 6.88 -7.43 -10.64
CA LEU A 141 8.17 -7.39 -11.34
C LEU A 141 8.02 -6.98 -12.81
N ARG A 142 7.00 -7.50 -13.50
CA ARG A 142 6.67 -7.10 -14.89
C ARG A 142 6.36 -5.62 -14.98
N PHE A 143 5.65 -5.06 -14.00
CA PHE A 143 5.38 -3.62 -13.92
C PHE A 143 6.68 -2.80 -13.83
N ILE A 144 7.62 -3.16 -12.94
CA ILE A 144 8.90 -2.46 -12.82
C ILE A 144 9.69 -2.53 -14.13
N ILE A 145 9.79 -3.73 -14.73
CA ILE A 145 10.48 -3.93 -16.01
C ILE A 145 9.81 -3.11 -17.13
N ALA A 146 8.49 -3.15 -17.24
CA ALA A 146 7.75 -2.44 -18.28
C ALA A 146 7.88 -0.92 -18.16
N THR A 147 7.92 -0.39 -16.95
CA THR A 147 7.96 1.06 -16.72
C THR A 147 9.37 1.64 -16.70
N ARG A 148 10.41 0.84 -16.44
CA ARG A 148 11.81 1.31 -16.34
C ARG A 148 12.71 0.81 -17.45
N LEU A 149 12.57 -0.43 -17.91
CA LEU A 149 13.54 -1.06 -18.82
C LEU A 149 13.06 -1.15 -20.28
N ARG A 150 11.76 -0.97 -20.55
CA ARG A 150 11.27 -0.93 -21.93
C ARG A 150 11.46 0.46 -22.53
N PRO A 151 12.01 0.56 -23.76
CA PRO A 151 12.06 1.84 -24.46
C PRO A 151 10.64 2.38 -24.63
N SER A 152 10.42 3.64 -24.23
CA SER A 152 9.27 4.39 -24.71
C SER A 152 9.40 4.47 -26.22
N HIS A 153 8.69 3.62 -26.97
CA HIS A 153 8.50 3.88 -28.39
C HIS A 153 7.74 5.19 -28.48
N GLY A 154 8.46 6.28 -28.74
CA GLY A 154 7.90 7.59 -28.96
C GLY A 154 7.08 7.57 -30.23
N GLN A 155 5.80 7.23 -30.13
CA GLN A 155 4.82 7.88 -30.98
C GLN A 155 4.47 9.21 -30.32
N PRO A 156 4.69 10.34 -31.00
CA PRO A 156 4.18 11.61 -30.53
C PRO A 156 2.66 11.50 -30.36
N LEU A 157 2.15 11.81 -29.17
CA LEU A 157 0.76 12.18 -29.00
C LEU A 157 0.47 13.33 -30.00
N PRO A 158 -0.63 13.29 -30.78
CA PRO A 158 -0.96 14.40 -31.66
C PRO A 158 -1.09 15.67 -30.83
N LEU A 159 -0.17 16.61 -31.04
CA LEU A 159 -0.28 17.96 -30.48
C LEU A 159 -1.54 18.60 -31.09
N ALA A 160 -2.58 18.78 -30.28
CA ALA A 160 -3.64 19.70 -30.62
C ALA A 160 -3.06 21.12 -30.56
N THR A 161 -2.87 21.74 -31.72
CA THR A 161 -2.49 23.14 -31.82
C THR A 161 -3.67 24.03 -31.39
N PRO A 162 -3.46 25.02 -30.50
CA PRO A 162 -4.47 26.00 -30.19
C PRO A 162 -4.43 27.16 -31.19
N GLY A 163 -5.56 27.41 -31.84
CA GLY A 163 -6.01 28.75 -32.22
C GLY A 163 -5.84 29.13 -33.69
N GLU A 164 -6.96 29.23 -34.38
CA GLU A 164 -7.32 30.46 -35.11
C GLU A 164 -8.84 30.62 -35.08
N ALA A 165 -9.31 31.59 -34.30
CA ALA A 165 -10.68 32.07 -34.34
C ALA A 165 -10.78 33.15 -35.41
N GLY A 166 -11.72 33.03 -36.34
CA GLY A 166 -11.94 34.05 -37.37
C GLY A 166 -13.14 33.78 -38.28
N ALA A 167 -14.31 34.23 -37.83
CA ALA A 167 -15.45 34.77 -38.60
C ALA A 167 -16.22 33.89 -39.61
N LEU A 168 -17.54 33.81 -39.38
CA LEU A 168 -18.61 33.51 -40.36
C LEU A 168 -18.85 34.73 -41.27
N PRO A 169 -19.41 34.55 -42.49
CA PRO A 169 -20.88 34.70 -42.68
C PRO A 169 -21.47 33.71 -43.73
N GLU A 170 -22.59 33.06 -43.43
CA GLU A 170 -23.99 33.38 -43.83
C GLU A 170 -24.52 32.57 -45.04
N ASP A 171 -25.68 31.96 -44.77
CA ASP A 171 -26.84 31.65 -45.60
C ASP A 171 -26.77 30.74 -46.84
N SER A 172 -27.43 29.58 -46.73
CA SER A 172 -28.56 29.28 -47.62
C SER A 172 -29.53 28.24 -47.02
N GLU A 173 -30.81 28.49 -47.27
CA GLU A 173 -32.00 27.92 -46.66
C GLU A 173 -32.40 26.51 -47.16
N ALA A 174 -33.41 25.96 -46.45
CA ALA A 174 -34.45 25.02 -46.89
C ALA A 174 -34.08 23.50 -46.90
N GLN A 175 -34.91 22.55 -46.43
CA GLN A 175 -36.30 22.56 -45.98
C GLN A 175 -36.62 21.21 -45.28
N ASP A 176 -37.45 21.29 -44.25
CA ASP A 176 -38.60 20.43 -43.92
C ASP A 176 -38.50 18.93 -43.53
N THR A 177 -39.11 18.72 -42.34
CA THR A 177 -40.04 17.65 -41.89
C THR A 177 -39.57 16.63 -40.84
N VAL A 178 -40.22 16.76 -39.68
CA VAL A 178 -40.40 15.82 -38.53
C VAL A 178 -41.91 15.40 -38.60
N PRO A 179 -42.52 14.50 -37.78
CA PRO A 179 -42.04 13.77 -36.60
C PRO A 179 -42.49 12.28 -36.50
N ALA A 180 -41.99 11.56 -35.49
CA ALA A 180 -42.79 10.90 -34.42
C ALA A 180 -41.96 9.81 -33.70
N THR A 181 -41.51 10.02 -32.47
CA THR A 181 -42.12 9.63 -31.17
C THR A 181 -42.36 8.13 -30.90
N ARG A 182 -41.85 7.73 -29.71
CA ARG A 182 -42.30 6.68 -28.76
C ARG A 182 -41.71 5.27 -28.81
N ALA A 183 -40.86 5.05 -27.79
CA ALA A 183 -41.13 4.19 -26.63
C ALA A 183 -40.76 2.68 -26.69
N ARG A 184 -39.85 2.35 -25.76
CA ARG A 184 -39.98 1.33 -24.70
C ARG A 184 -39.98 -0.14 -25.14
N GLY A 185 -38.96 -0.87 -24.71
CA GLY A 185 -39.01 -2.33 -24.60
C GLY A 185 -37.64 -2.99 -24.38
N SER A 186 -37.22 -3.12 -23.13
CA SER A 186 -36.46 -4.31 -22.71
C SER A 186 -37.44 -5.50 -22.68
N PRO A 187 -37.00 -6.74 -22.99
CA PRO A 187 -36.34 -7.54 -21.94
C PRO A 187 -35.19 -8.43 -22.45
N SER A 188 -34.23 -8.71 -21.56
CA SER A 188 -33.34 -9.88 -21.55
C SER A 188 -34.14 -11.15 -21.13
N PRO A 189 -33.60 -12.38 -20.98
CA PRO A 189 -32.23 -12.92 -21.13
C PRO A 189 -32.15 -14.29 -21.88
N GLN A 190 -30.95 -14.88 -21.97
CA GLN A 190 -30.56 -16.32 -22.03
C GLN A 190 -29.38 -16.51 -23.00
N GLU A 191 -28.16 -16.76 -22.50
CA GLU A 191 -27.58 -18.08 -22.19
C GLU A 191 -27.47 -18.99 -23.43
N ASP A 192 -26.27 -19.09 -24.03
CA ASP A 192 -25.42 -20.30 -23.93
C ASP A 192 -24.24 -20.30 -24.93
N ALA A 193 -23.12 -20.80 -24.40
CA ALA A 193 -22.09 -21.63 -25.04
C ALA A 193 -21.33 -21.20 -26.32
N SER A 194 -20.02 -20.97 -26.15
CA SER A 194 -18.91 -21.30 -27.08
C SER A 194 -18.89 -22.81 -27.41
N PRO A 195 -18.08 -23.38 -28.36
CA PRO A 195 -16.82 -22.84 -28.93
C PRO A 195 -16.51 -23.17 -30.42
N HIS A 196 -15.38 -22.60 -30.88
CA HIS A 196 -14.40 -23.10 -31.88
C HIS A 196 -14.15 -22.28 -33.16
N SER A 197 -12.86 -21.93 -33.29
CA SER A 197 -11.99 -22.08 -34.48
C SER A 197 -11.76 -20.88 -35.42
N GLY A 198 -10.47 -20.64 -35.70
CA GLY A 198 -9.93 -19.75 -36.74
C GLY A 198 -8.83 -18.83 -36.18
N VAL A 199 -7.67 -19.33 -35.76
CA VAL A 199 -6.46 -19.53 -36.60
C VAL A 199 -6.35 -18.53 -37.74
N TRP A 200 -5.46 -17.54 -37.64
CA TRP A 200 -4.63 -17.06 -38.75
C TRP A 200 -3.26 -16.66 -38.18
N ASN A 201 -2.25 -17.45 -38.55
CA ASN A 201 -0.83 -17.18 -38.36
C ASN A 201 -0.41 -15.98 -39.24
N ASN A 202 0.54 -15.18 -38.78
CA ASN A 202 1.84 -14.95 -39.45
C ASN A 202 2.72 -13.98 -38.63
N LEU A 203 3.89 -14.47 -38.19
CA LEU A 203 5.00 -13.73 -37.58
C LEU A 203 5.75 -12.83 -38.62
N PRO A 204 6.67 -11.95 -38.18
CA PRO A 204 8.08 -12.31 -37.93
C PRO A 204 8.53 -11.84 -36.52
N ALA A 205 8.97 -12.71 -35.61
CA ALA A 205 10.30 -13.34 -35.48
C ALA A 205 11.42 -12.35 -35.08
N THR A 206 12.07 -12.70 -33.96
CA THR A 206 13.35 -12.23 -33.36
C THR A 206 13.35 -10.90 -32.61
N VAL A 207 13.31 -10.96 -31.27
CA VAL A 207 14.50 -10.74 -30.40
C VAL A 207 14.28 -11.48 -29.06
N ASP A 208 15.33 -12.14 -28.58
CA ASP A 208 15.35 -13.12 -27.50
C ASP A 208 14.84 -12.61 -26.15
N ALA A 209 13.90 -13.36 -25.58
CA ALA A 209 13.46 -13.24 -24.18
C ALA A 209 13.55 -14.63 -23.51
N GLU A 210 14.73 -15.23 -23.54
CA GLU A 210 15.08 -16.35 -22.67
C GLU A 210 16.14 -15.86 -21.68
N GLY A 211 15.84 -15.93 -20.38
CA GLY A 211 16.85 -15.61 -19.38
C GLY A 211 16.39 -15.19 -17.99
N LEU A 212 15.21 -15.57 -17.50
CA LEU A 212 14.89 -15.49 -16.07
C LEU A 212 14.00 -16.67 -15.63
N CYS A 213 14.52 -17.89 -15.76
CA CYS A 213 14.04 -19.05 -15.01
C CYS A 213 15.19 -19.55 -14.12
N LEU A 214 15.14 -19.19 -12.84
CA LEU A 214 15.92 -19.88 -11.81
C LEU A 214 15.25 -21.23 -11.52
N PRO A 215 15.97 -22.37 -11.58
CA PRO A 215 15.34 -23.66 -11.34
C PRO A 215 14.97 -23.81 -9.86
N LEU A 216 13.69 -24.12 -9.61
CA LEU A 216 13.26 -24.73 -8.37
C LEU A 216 13.96 -26.09 -8.23
N LEU A 217 14.66 -26.30 -7.12
CA LEU A 217 15.22 -27.60 -6.76
C LEU A 217 14.08 -28.53 -6.33
N GLU A 218 13.70 -29.44 -7.22
CA GLU A 218 12.84 -30.59 -6.90
C GLU A 218 13.67 -31.63 -6.12
N ALA A 219 13.29 -31.88 -4.88
CA ALA A 219 13.84 -32.95 -4.06
C ALA A 219 13.05 -34.24 -4.29
N THR A 220 13.60 -35.15 -5.09
CA THR A 220 13.20 -36.57 -5.10
C THR A 220 14.35 -37.41 -4.53
N GLY A 221 14.09 -38.14 -3.43
CA GLY A 221 15.09 -39.02 -2.83
C GLY A 221 14.62 -39.73 -1.57
N THR A 222 14.09 -40.93 -1.78
CA THR A 222 13.59 -41.96 -0.86
C THR A 222 14.36 -42.17 0.46
N GLN A 223 13.60 -42.52 1.50
CA GLN A 223 14.01 -42.87 2.86
C GLN A 223 15.12 -43.93 2.96
N GLN A 224 16.11 -43.69 3.83
CA GLN A 224 16.73 -44.77 4.61
C GLN A 224 17.13 -44.25 6.00
N THR A 225 16.51 -44.86 7.01
CA THR A 225 16.72 -44.66 8.44
C THR A 225 18.09 -45.13 8.91
N THR A 226 18.85 -44.23 9.55
CA THR A 226 19.83 -44.58 10.59
C THR A 226 19.75 -43.56 11.72
N SER A 227 19.46 -44.06 12.92
CA SER A 227 19.39 -43.33 14.18
C SER A 227 20.79 -42.86 14.59
N GLU A 228 21.04 -41.55 14.53
CA GLU A 228 22.20 -40.92 15.17
C GLU A 228 21.76 -39.83 16.15
N LYS A 229 22.41 -39.90 17.31
CA LYS A 229 22.22 -39.11 18.53
C LYS A 229 22.02 -37.62 18.26
N ALA A 230 21.05 -37.06 18.99
CA ALA A 230 20.92 -35.64 19.23
C ALA A 230 22.27 -35.05 19.69
N ALA A 231 22.91 -34.32 18.79
CA ALA A 231 23.96 -33.38 19.12
C ALA A 231 23.29 -32.03 19.41
N ASP A 232 23.60 -31.50 20.58
CA ASP A 232 23.10 -30.24 21.12
C ASP A 232 23.17 -29.12 20.07
N VAL A 233 22.00 -28.61 19.70
CA VAL A 233 21.87 -27.35 18.97
C VAL A 233 22.27 -26.25 19.97
N PRO A 234 23.26 -25.39 19.66
CA PRO A 234 23.54 -24.24 20.50
C PRO A 234 22.32 -23.33 20.45
N ASP A 235 21.62 -23.26 21.58
CA ASP A 235 20.50 -22.37 21.86
C ASP A 235 20.94 -20.93 21.53
N GLY A 236 20.55 -20.47 20.34
CA GLY A 236 20.78 -19.10 19.91
C GLY A 236 19.92 -18.22 20.78
N ASP A 237 20.52 -17.70 21.85
CA ASP A 237 20.00 -16.75 22.84
C ASP A 237 18.78 -15.98 22.32
N LEU A 238 17.60 -16.60 22.47
CA LEU A 238 16.31 -16.00 22.19
C LEU A 238 16.15 -14.96 23.29
N ARG A 239 16.70 -13.76 23.06
CA ARG A 239 16.53 -12.62 23.96
C ARG A 239 15.05 -12.49 24.24
N SER A 240 14.65 -12.87 25.44
CA SER A 240 13.27 -12.82 25.87
C SER A 240 12.82 -11.37 25.80
N HIS A 241 11.97 -11.05 24.84
CA HIS A 241 11.38 -9.72 24.74
C HIS A 241 10.28 -9.61 25.80
N VAL A 242 10.41 -8.63 26.68
CA VAL A 242 9.42 -8.35 27.71
C VAL A 242 8.61 -7.14 27.28
N VAL A 243 7.28 -7.28 27.27
CA VAL A 243 6.38 -6.13 27.11
C VAL A 243 6.47 -5.30 28.38
N THR A 244 7.01 -4.08 28.28
CA THR A 244 7.17 -3.20 29.44
C THR A 244 5.87 -2.52 29.83
N ASN A 245 5.08 -2.09 28.84
CA ASN A 245 3.85 -1.32 29.04
C ASN A 245 2.85 -1.67 27.93
N LEU A 246 1.56 -1.63 28.25
CA LEU A 246 0.47 -1.81 27.31
C LEU A 246 -0.43 -0.57 27.35
N TYR A 247 -0.69 0.02 26.18
CA TYR A 247 -1.48 1.24 26.05
C TYR A 247 -2.65 1.01 25.12
N LEU A 248 -3.83 1.49 25.53
CA LEU A 248 -5.04 1.43 24.72
C LEU A 248 -5.42 2.81 24.22
N TYR A 249 -5.86 2.86 22.97
CA TYR A 249 -6.34 4.06 22.29
C TYR A 249 -7.76 3.82 21.78
N PRO A 250 -8.78 3.82 22.66
CA PRO A 250 -10.16 3.56 22.24
C PRO A 250 -10.63 4.49 21.13
N ILE A 251 -10.32 5.79 21.27
CA ILE A 251 -10.70 6.82 20.30
C ILE A 251 -9.48 7.16 19.43
N LYS A 252 -9.65 7.13 18.11
CA LYS A 252 -8.66 7.58 17.13
C LYS A 252 -8.22 9.01 17.46
N SER A 253 -6.91 9.26 17.42
CA SER A 253 -6.27 10.57 17.67
C SER A 253 -6.36 11.13 19.09
N CYS A 254 -7.00 10.45 20.04
CA CYS A 254 -7.00 10.82 21.46
C CYS A 254 -5.86 10.17 22.25
N ALA A 255 -5.69 10.58 23.52
CA ALA A 255 -4.70 10.01 24.41
C ALA A 255 -4.93 8.52 24.67
N ALA A 256 -3.85 7.82 25.02
CA ALA A 256 -3.94 6.46 25.52
C ALA A 256 -4.20 6.43 27.02
N PHE A 257 -4.63 5.27 27.52
CA PHE A 257 -4.47 4.92 28.92
C PHE A 257 -3.68 3.61 29.06
N GLU A 258 -2.88 3.53 30.12
CA GLU A 258 -2.02 2.38 30.39
C GLU A 258 -2.77 1.26 31.12
N VAL A 259 -2.46 0.02 30.77
CA VAL A 259 -3.00 -1.19 31.39
C VAL A 259 -1.90 -2.21 31.61
N THR A 260 -2.07 -3.09 32.60
CA THR A 260 -1.14 -4.21 32.85
C THR A 260 -1.56 -5.49 32.14
N ARG A 261 -2.85 -5.63 31.85
CA ARG A 261 -3.45 -6.74 31.11
C ARG A 261 -4.73 -6.25 30.44
N TRP A 262 -5.11 -6.87 29.33
CA TRP A 262 -6.35 -6.54 28.63
C TRP A 262 -6.93 -7.73 27.86
N PRO A 263 -8.26 -7.86 27.76
CA PRO A 263 -8.87 -8.90 26.93
C PRO A 263 -8.59 -8.70 25.44
N LEU A 264 -8.49 -9.82 24.72
CA LEU A 264 -8.41 -9.84 23.26
C LEU A 264 -9.81 -10.08 22.68
N GLY A 265 -10.20 -9.25 21.72
CA GLY A 265 -11.34 -9.45 20.84
C GLY A 265 -10.90 -9.92 19.45
N SER A 266 -11.84 -9.98 18.51
CA SER A 266 -11.58 -10.41 17.13
C SER A 266 -10.69 -9.47 16.32
N GLN A 267 -10.57 -8.20 16.75
CA GLN A 267 -9.78 -7.15 16.09
C GLN A 267 -8.50 -6.77 16.85
N GLY A 268 -8.09 -7.58 17.84
CA GLY A 268 -6.93 -7.29 18.70
C GLY A 268 -7.35 -6.99 20.13
N LEU A 269 -6.73 -6.00 20.77
CA LEU A 269 -7.12 -5.60 22.13
C LEU A 269 -8.57 -5.09 22.13
N LEU A 270 -9.41 -5.63 22.99
CA LEU A 270 -10.85 -5.34 23.01
C LEU A 270 -11.09 -3.82 23.14
N TYR A 271 -11.94 -3.25 22.31
CA TYR A 271 -12.26 -1.80 22.29
C TYR A 271 -11.09 -0.87 21.92
N ASP A 272 -9.92 -1.38 21.52
CA ASP A 272 -8.88 -0.53 20.95
C ASP A 272 -9.30 -0.02 19.57
N ARG A 273 -9.04 1.26 19.28
CA ARG A 273 -9.34 1.93 18.00
C ARG A 273 -10.79 1.75 17.50
N SER A 274 -11.74 1.58 18.41
CA SER A 274 -13.14 1.30 18.06
C SER A 274 -13.99 2.56 17.84
N TRP A 275 -13.48 3.75 18.18
CA TRP A 275 -14.19 5.03 17.99
C TRP A 275 -13.34 6.07 17.26
N MET A 276 -14.01 7.07 16.68
CA MET A 276 -13.39 8.29 16.15
C MET A 276 -14.27 9.49 16.46
N VAL A 277 -13.67 10.67 16.59
CA VAL A 277 -14.42 11.93 16.73
C VAL A 277 -14.76 12.46 15.35
N VAL A 278 -16.00 12.85 15.12
CA VAL A 278 -16.45 13.50 13.89
C VAL A 278 -16.97 14.91 14.18
N ASN A 279 -16.92 15.80 13.18
CA ASN A 279 -17.63 17.07 13.26
C ASN A 279 -19.13 16.90 12.92
N HIS A 280 -19.89 18.01 12.98
CA HIS A 280 -21.32 18.04 12.65
C HIS A 280 -21.67 17.60 11.21
N ASN A 281 -20.69 17.59 10.31
CA ASN A 281 -20.84 17.11 8.92
C ASN A 281 -20.44 15.63 8.76
N GLY A 282 -20.13 14.92 9.84
CA GLY A 282 -19.69 13.52 9.81
C GLY A 282 -18.25 13.32 9.36
N VAL A 283 -17.46 14.40 9.22
CA VAL A 283 -16.04 14.30 8.83
C VAL A 283 -15.20 13.94 10.04
N CYS A 284 -14.42 12.86 9.94
CA CYS A 284 -13.48 12.44 10.97
C CYS A 284 -12.47 13.54 11.28
N LEU A 285 -12.37 13.90 12.55
CA LEU A 285 -11.30 14.75 13.05
C LEU A 285 -10.02 13.91 13.24
N SER A 286 -8.89 14.50 12.89
CA SER A 286 -7.58 13.86 13.06
C SER A 286 -6.64 14.77 13.84
N GLN A 287 -5.66 14.17 14.52
CA GLN A 287 -4.66 14.94 15.26
C GLN A 287 -3.80 15.86 14.36
N LYS A 288 -3.74 15.58 13.05
CA LYS A 288 -3.07 16.46 12.08
C LYS A 288 -3.81 17.80 11.92
N GLN A 289 -5.14 17.78 12.00
CA GLN A 289 -5.99 18.96 11.83
C GLN A 289 -6.32 19.61 13.17
N GLU A 290 -6.56 18.80 14.21
CA GLU A 290 -6.85 19.26 15.57
C GLU A 290 -5.90 18.58 16.57
N PRO A 291 -4.70 19.15 16.78
CA PRO A 291 -3.71 18.58 17.70
C PRO A 291 -4.22 18.42 19.12
N ARG A 292 -5.18 19.24 19.56
CA ARG A 292 -5.73 19.20 20.92
C ARG A 292 -6.56 17.94 21.20
N LEU A 293 -6.88 17.12 20.21
CA LEU A 293 -7.51 15.81 20.43
C LEU A 293 -6.69 14.93 21.39
N CYS A 294 -5.36 15.11 21.44
CA CYS A 294 -4.50 14.39 22.39
C CYS A 294 -4.73 14.76 23.86
N LEU A 295 -5.45 15.85 24.14
CA LEU A 295 -5.82 16.25 25.51
C LEU A 295 -7.08 15.51 26.00
N ILE A 296 -7.79 14.83 25.09
CA ILE A 296 -8.94 14.00 25.41
C ILE A 296 -8.43 12.64 25.90
N GLN A 297 -8.84 12.25 27.09
CA GLN A 297 -8.41 11.06 27.80
C GLN A 297 -9.57 10.06 27.92
N PRO A 298 -9.72 9.13 26.96
CA PRO A 298 -10.65 8.03 27.07
C PRO A 298 -10.14 6.97 28.06
N PHE A 299 -11.07 6.35 28.78
CA PHE A 299 -10.83 5.22 29.68
C PHE A 299 -11.98 4.23 29.55
N ILE A 300 -11.70 2.93 29.46
CA ILE A 300 -12.71 1.88 29.31
C ILE A 300 -12.94 1.20 30.66
N ASP A 301 -14.17 1.27 31.16
CA ASP A 301 -14.63 0.51 32.32
C ASP A 301 -15.42 -0.72 31.87
N LEU A 302 -14.76 -1.89 31.91
CA LEU A 302 -15.38 -3.16 31.52
C LEU A 302 -16.46 -3.63 32.50
N GLN A 303 -16.40 -3.23 33.78
CA GLN A 303 -17.39 -3.64 34.79
C GLN A 303 -18.69 -2.87 34.61
N ARG A 304 -18.56 -1.55 34.43
CA ARG A 304 -19.70 -0.65 34.18
C ARG A 304 -20.17 -0.68 32.72
N ARG A 305 -19.39 -1.30 31.83
CA ARG A 305 -19.63 -1.39 30.38
C ARG A 305 -19.74 -0.01 29.71
N VAL A 306 -18.91 0.94 30.13
CA VAL A 306 -18.88 2.31 29.59
C VAL A 306 -17.46 2.76 29.25
N MET A 307 -17.34 3.61 28.25
CA MET A 307 -16.18 4.45 28.00
C MET A 307 -16.38 5.80 28.68
N VAL A 308 -15.47 6.16 29.57
CA VAL A 308 -15.41 7.48 30.22
C VAL A 308 -14.43 8.35 29.47
N ILE A 309 -14.86 9.51 29.01
CA ILE A 309 -14.05 10.47 28.26
C ILE A 309 -13.83 11.69 29.15
N LYS A 310 -12.56 12.01 29.43
CA LYS A 310 -12.17 13.17 30.24
C LYS A 310 -11.40 14.18 29.40
N ALA A 311 -11.56 15.46 29.72
CA ALA A 311 -10.74 16.54 29.17
C ALA A 311 -10.57 17.61 30.25
N GLN A 312 -9.45 18.34 30.21
CA GLN A 312 -9.14 19.36 31.20
C GLN A 312 -10.23 20.45 31.25
N GLY A 313 -10.80 20.68 32.44
CA GLY A 313 -11.82 21.71 32.66
C GLY A 313 -13.22 21.33 32.16
N MET A 314 -13.46 20.06 31.83
CA MET A 314 -14.76 19.55 31.39
C MET A 314 -15.24 18.42 32.30
N GLU A 315 -16.56 18.35 32.48
CA GLU A 315 -17.18 17.19 33.14
C GLU A 315 -16.98 15.92 32.30
N PRO A 316 -16.69 14.76 32.92
CA PRO A 316 -16.54 13.51 32.20
C PRO A 316 -17.81 13.10 31.45
N ILE A 317 -17.64 12.59 30.22
CA ILE A 317 -18.72 12.04 29.41
C ILE A 317 -18.66 10.52 29.49
N GLU A 318 -19.79 9.86 29.73
CA GLU A 318 -19.89 8.40 29.68
C GLU A 318 -20.62 7.95 28.41
N VAL A 319 -20.00 7.04 27.66
CA VAL A 319 -20.54 6.45 26.43
C VAL A 319 -20.67 4.94 26.65
N PRO A 320 -21.85 4.32 26.47
CA PRO A 320 -22.01 2.87 26.56
C PRO A 320 -21.11 2.13 25.56
N LEU A 321 -20.51 1.00 25.96
CA LEU A 321 -19.65 0.19 25.07
C LEU A 321 -20.47 -0.66 24.09
N GLU A 322 -21.73 -0.92 24.40
CA GLU A 322 -22.67 -1.61 23.53
C GLU A 322 -23.82 -0.68 23.17
N GLU A 323 -24.09 -0.56 21.88
CA GLU A 323 -25.21 0.23 21.37
C GLU A 323 -26.50 -0.61 21.40
N ASN A 324 -27.57 -0.05 21.97
CA ASN A 324 -28.92 -0.51 21.68
C ASN A 324 -29.28 -0.06 20.26
N SER A 325 -29.06 -0.94 19.29
CA SER A 325 -29.50 -1.07 17.88
C SER A 325 -30.38 -0.04 17.13
N GLU A 326 -30.76 1.13 17.64
CA GLU A 326 -31.88 1.90 17.07
C GLU A 326 -31.54 3.15 16.25
N GLN A 327 -30.30 3.63 16.16
CA GLN A 327 -30.01 4.77 15.26
C GLN A 327 -28.52 4.95 14.96
N VAL A 328 -27.93 4.03 14.19
CA VAL A 328 -26.58 4.24 13.67
C VAL A 328 -26.68 5.06 12.37
N GLN A 329 -26.33 6.34 12.43
CA GLN A 329 -25.95 7.06 11.21
C GLN A 329 -24.60 6.52 10.75
N ILE A 330 -24.64 5.68 9.72
CA ILE A 330 -23.43 5.19 9.04
C ILE A 330 -22.72 6.42 8.46
N CYS A 331 -21.69 6.90 9.16
CA CYS A 331 -20.81 7.93 8.64
C CYS A 331 -19.85 7.26 7.65
N GLN A 332 -20.00 7.57 6.37
CA GLN A 332 -18.99 7.23 5.37
C GLN A 332 -17.75 8.09 5.61
N SER A 333 -16.85 7.62 6.47
CA SER A 333 -15.52 8.20 6.57
C SER A 333 -14.65 7.60 5.48
N LYS A 334 -14.00 8.46 4.70
CA LYS A 334 -12.96 8.03 3.77
C LYS A 334 -11.83 7.36 4.56
N VAL A 335 -11.49 6.13 4.20
CA VAL A 335 -10.29 5.46 4.70
C VAL A 335 -9.12 5.89 3.82
N CYS A 336 -7.88 5.83 4.33
CA CYS A 336 -6.70 6.13 3.52
C CYS A 336 -6.75 5.32 2.20
N ALA A 337 -6.64 6.02 1.06
CA ALA A 337 -6.78 5.51 -0.32
C ALA A 337 -8.19 5.46 -0.93
N ASP A 338 -9.23 5.95 -0.26
CA ASP A 338 -10.52 6.25 -0.92
C ASP A 338 -10.33 7.44 -1.89
N ARG A 339 -10.01 7.13 -3.14
CA ARG A 339 -10.11 8.07 -4.27
C ARG A 339 -11.55 8.10 -4.77
#